data_AF-A0A7W3UZ61-F1
#
_entry.id   AF-A0A7W3UZ61-F1
#
_cell.length_a   1.000
_cell.length_b   1.000
_cell.length_c   1.000
_cell.angle_alpha   90.00
_cell.angle_beta   90.00
_cell.angle_gamma   90.00
#
_symmetry.space_group_name_H-M   'P 1'
#
loop_
_entity.id
_entity.type
_entity.pdbx_description
1 polymer ?
#
loop_
_entity_poly.entity_id
_entity_poly.type
_entity_poly.pdbx_seq_one_letter_code
_entity_poly.pdbx_strand_id
1 'polypeptide(L)'
;MLFRRPLTRMPTAVIGLLLLALWLGWVSAGFAALGRRPPTDQAALAQLQAQLQQAHPQGAEAQARAVLLNHCRCQQQANEPAWQRLQAAMQQGKGQALRSDLPAPFELLLLDAAGTAVYAGPLQPALAACGQLSAEVADWLPALLDGSQPPLYLPSPCPC
;
A
#
# COMPACT_ATOMS: atom_id res chain seq x y z
N MET A 1 -33.39 -57.70 20.96
CA MET A 1 -33.92 -56.66 20.04
C MET A 1 -32.85 -55.59 19.88
N LEU A 2 -32.16 -55.55 18.73
CA LEU A 2 -31.12 -54.56 18.42
C LEU A 2 -31.63 -53.69 17.26
N PHE A 3 -32.06 -52.47 17.57
CA PHE A 3 -32.46 -51.46 16.58
C PHE A 3 -31.22 -50.94 15.86
N ARG A 4 -30.92 -51.47 14.66
CA ARG A 4 -29.96 -50.85 13.74
C ARG A 4 -30.61 -49.60 13.12
N ARG A 5 -30.19 -48.42 13.56
CA ARG A 5 -30.56 -47.15 12.91
C ARG A 5 -29.93 -47.12 11.50
N PRO A 6 -30.69 -46.77 10.45
CA PRO A 6 -30.13 -46.59 9.13
C PRO A 6 -29.22 -45.35 9.16
N LEU A 7 -27.93 -45.57 8.87
CA LEU A 7 -27.02 -44.51 8.49
C LEU A 7 -27.56 -43.90 7.20
N THR A 8 -28.28 -42.80 7.32
CA THR A 8 -28.68 -41.97 6.19
C THR A 8 -27.40 -41.54 5.48
N ARG A 9 -27.12 -42.18 4.34
CA ARG A 9 -26.12 -41.73 3.36
C ARG A 9 -26.48 -40.30 3.00
N MET A 10 -25.76 -39.34 3.58
CA MET A 10 -25.82 -37.98 3.08
C MET A 10 -25.35 -38.01 1.61
N PRO A 11 -26.14 -37.44 0.68
CA PRO A 11 -25.72 -37.36 -0.70
C PRO A 11 -24.41 -36.58 -0.75
N THR A 12 -23.43 -37.09 -1.50
CA THR A 12 -22.09 -36.49 -1.69
C THR A 12 -22.16 -35.01 -2.07
N ALA A 13 -23.25 -34.58 -2.71
CA ALA A 13 -23.55 -33.18 -2.99
C ALA A 13 -23.61 -32.29 -1.73
N VAL A 14 -24.17 -32.79 -0.62
CA VAL A 14 -24.27 -32.02 0.65
C VAL A 14 -22.90 -31.85 1.29
N ILE A 15 -22.05 -32.87 1.22
CA ILE A 15 -20.67 -32.80 1.73
C ILE A 15 -19.86 -31.79 0.91
N GLY A 16 -19.99 -31.82 -0.42
CA GLY A 16 -19.34 -30.83 -1.30
C GLY A 16 -19.80 -29.40 -1.02
N LEU A 17 -21.09 -29.20 -0.78
CA LEU A 17 -21.66 -27.88 -0.50
C LEU A 17 -21.21 -27.34 0.86
N LEU A 18 -21.09 -28.21 1.87
CA LEU A 18 -20.53 -27.85 3.18
C LEU A 18 -19.04 -27.48 3.10
N LEU A 19 -18.24 -28.23 2.34
CA LEU A 19 -16.82 -27.90 2.11
C LEU A 19 -16.66 -26.57 1.36
N LEU A 20 -17.50 -26.32 0.35
CA LEU A 20 -17.48 -25.05 -0.39
C LEU A 20 -17.85 -23.87 0.52
N ALA A 21 -18.90 -24.00 1.34
CA ALA A 21 -19.31 -22.96 2.27
C ALA A 21 -18.23 -22.67 3.33
N LEU A 22 -17.59 -23.73 3.84
CA LEU A 22 -16.46 -23.60 4.78
C LEU A 22 -15.27 -22.88 4.13
N TRP A 23 -14.95 -23.22 2.89
CA TRP A 23 -13.87 -22.59 2.13
C TRP A 23 -14.16 -21.11 1.84
N LEU A 24 -15.38 -20.76 1.41
CA LEU A 24 -15.80 -19.38 1.18
C LEU A 24 -15.81 -18.56 2.47
N GLY A 25 -16.20 -19.16 3.60
CA GLY A 25 -16.11 -18.54 4.93
C GLY A 25 -14.67 -18.16 5.29
N TRP A 26 -13.72 -19.06 5.05
CA TRP A 26 -12.29 -18.77 5.26
C TRP A 26 -11.74 -17.68 4.35
N VAL A 27 -12.07 -17.72 3.05
CA VAL A 27 -11.59 -16.72 2.09
C VAL A 27 -12.14 -15.33 2.44
N SER A 28 -13.43 -15.22 2.75
CA SER A 28 -14.06 -13.96 3.14
C SER A 28 -13.47 -13.39 4.44
N ALA A 29 -13.20 -14.22 5.45
CA ALA A 29 -12.53 -13.80 6.68
C ALA A 29 -11.10 -13.29 6.44
N GLY A 30 -10.36 -13.93 5.51
CA GLY A 30 -9.05 -13.46 5.06
C GLY A 30 -9.13 -12.08 4.40
N PHE A 31 -10.08 -11.86 3.50
CA PHE A 31 -10.30 -10.55 2.89
C PHE A 31 -10.73 -9.48 3.92
N ALA A 32 -11.58 -9.83 4.88
CA ALA A 32 -12.00 -8.92 5.94
C ALA A 32 -10.82 -8.53 6.86
N ALA A 33 -9.88 -9.45 7.09
CA ALA A 33 -8.65 -9.17 7.84
C ALA A 33 -7.70 -8.25 7.05
N LEU A 34 -7.57 -8.45 5.73
CA LEU A 34 -6.76 -7.59 4.86
C LEU A 34 -7.33 -6.17 4.72
N GLY A 35 -8.65 -6.01 4.80
CA GLY A 35 -9.30 -4.70 4.77
C GLY A 35 -9.12 -3.87 6.05
N ARG A 36 -8.73 -4.50 7.17
CA ARG A 36 -8.49 -3.79 8.44
C ARG A 36 -7.03 -3.35 8.55
N ARG A 37 -6.76 -2.10 8.18
CA ARG A 37 -5.47 -1.45 8.47
C ARG A 37 -5.23 -1.42 9.98
N PRO A 38 -4.00 -1.69 10.46
CA PRO A 38 -3.65 -1.48 11.86
C PRO A 38 -3.90 0.00 12.23
N PRO A 39 -4.60 0.30 13.34
CA PRO A 39 -4.86 1.68 13.76
C PRO A 39 -3.58 2.46 14.06
N THR A 40 -2.49 1.76 14.39
CA THR A 40 -1.15 2.32 14.60
C THR A 40 -0.58 2.99 13.35
N ASP A 41 -0.89 2.47 12.16
CA ASP A 41 -0.31 2.96 10.91
C ASP A 41 -0.96 4.28 10.47
N GLN A 42 -2.25 4.46 10.76
CA GLN A 42 -2.97 5.71 10.46
C GLN A 42 -2.54 6.85 11.36
N ALA A 43 -2.39 6.61 12.67
CA ALA A 43 -1.91 7.62 13.60
C ALA A 43 -0.46 8.03 13.30
N ALA A 44 0.41 7.06 13.01
CA ALA A 44 1.80 7.33 12.60
C ALA A 44 1.86 8.12 11.29
N LEU A 45 1.01 7.80 10.32
CA LEU A 45 0.93 8.54 9.05
C LEU A 45 0.44 9.98 9.26
N ALA A 46 -0.60 10.19 10.07
CA ALA A 46 -1.11 11.52 10.39
C ALA A 46 -0.04 12.38 11.10
N GLN A 47 0.71 11.78 12.02
CA GLN A 47 1.81 12.46 12.71
C GLN A 47 2.96 12.78 11.75
N LEU A 48 3.30 11.87 10.83
CA LEU A 48 4.30 12.11 9.80
C LEU A 48 3.88 13.22 8.83
N GLN A 49 2.62 13.23 8.40
CA GLN A 49 2.07 14.31 7.57
C GLN A 49 2.18 15.66 8.29
N ALA A 50 1.82 15.73 9.57
CA ALA A 50 1.94 16.95 10.36
C ALA A 50 3.40 17.42 10.46
N GLN A 51 4.35 16.51 10.71
CA GLN A 51 5.78 16.84 10.74
C GLN A 51 6.29 17.33 9.37
N LEU A 52 5.84 16.71 8.28
CA LEU A 52 6.20 17.13 6.93
C LEU A 52 5.61 18.49 6.56
N GLN A 53 4.38 18.79 6.98
CA GLN A 53 3.78 20.11 6.79
C GLN A 53 4.54 21.19 7.58
N GLN A 54 5.07 20.86 8.76
CA GLN A 54 5.92 21.76 9.53
C GLN A 54 7.31 21.96 8.92
N ALA A 55 7.95 20.87 8.47
CA ALA A 55 9.28 20.92 7.86
C ALA A 55 9.27 21.53 6.45
N HIS A 56 8.19 21.30 5.70
CA HIS A 56 8.00 21.73 4.33
C HIS A 56 6.60 22.31 4.14
N PRO A 57 6.35 23.57 4.57
CA PRO A 57 5.04 24.19 4.37
C PRO A 57 4.63 24.16 2.90
N GLN A 58 3.35 23.88 2.63
CA GLN A 58 2.78 24.06 1.30
C GLN A 58 2.81 25.54 0.95
N GLY A 59 3.42 25.87 -0.19
CA GLY A 59 3.36 27.22 -0.74
C GLY A 59 1.93 27.54 -1.20
N ALA A 60 1.70 28.77 -1.66
CA ALA A 60 0.38 29.22 -2.11
C ALA A 60 -0.20 28.40 -3.28
N GLU A 61 0.63 27.64 -3.99
CA GLU A 61 0.19 26.71 -5.02
C GLU A 61 0.02 25.29 -4.46
N ALA A 62 -1.21 24.81 -4.48
CA ALA A 62 -1.56 23.43 -4.17
C ALA A 62 -0.98 22.49 -5.24
N GLN A 63 0.20 21.92 -4.97
CA GLN A 63 0.91 21.01 -5.85
C GLN A 63 1.07 19.65 -5.18
N ALA A 64 0.97 18.57 -5.96
CA ALA A 64 1.27 17.22 -5.48
C ALA A 64 2.73 17.11 -5.05
N ARG A 65 3.02 16.27 -4.04
CA ARG A 65 4.36 16.13 -3.46
C ARG A 65 4.77 14.68 -3.31
N ALA A 66 5.99 14.36 -3.71
CA ALA A 66 6.66 13.11 -3.44
C ALA A 66 7.76 13.36 -2.41
N VAL A 67 7.74 12.64 -1.30
CA VAL A 67 8.72 12.77 -0.22
C VAL A 67 9.43 11.43 -0.06
N LEU A 68 10.72 11.40 -0.41
CA LEU A 68 11.59 10.29 -0.06
C LEU A 68 12.00 10.42 1.40
N LEU A 69 11.67 9.43 2.21
CA LEU A 69 11.83 9.40 3.65
C LEU A 69 13.02 8.53 4.05
N ASN A 70 13.57 8.82 5.22
CA ASN A 70 14.69 8.06 5.79
C ASN A 70 14.17 6.80 6.50
N HIS A 71 14.03 5.72 5.74
CA HIS A 71 13.61 4.41 6.24
C HIS A 71 14.76 3.38 6.21
N CYS A 72 15.43 3.22 5.05
CA CYS A 72 16.54 2.27 4.89
C CYS A 72 17.67 2.83 4.00
N ARG A 73 18.82 3.17 4.61
CA ARG A 73 19.97 3.73 3.89
C ARG A 73 20.56 2.77 2.84
N CYS A 74 20.60 1.47 3.15
CA CYS A 74 21.16 0.46 2.24
C CYS A 74 20.37 0.37 0.92
N GLN A 75 19.04 0.52 0.99
CA GLN A 75 18.15 0.40 -0.16
C GLN A 75 17.99 1.72 -0.93
N GLN A 76 18.06 2.86 -0.24
CA GLN A 76 17.98 4.18 -0.87
C GLN A 76 19.03 4.38 -1.96
N GLN A 77 20.26 3.90 -1.75
CA GLN A 77 21.33 4.05 -2.73
C GLN A 77 21.12 3.17 -3.98
N ALA A 78 20.52 1.98 -3.82
CA ALA A 78 20.13 1.13 -4.94
C ALA A 78 18.94 1.71 -5.72
N ASN A 79 18.06 2.45 -5.05
CA ASN A 79 16.83 3.01 -5.59
C ASN A 79 16.98 4.43 -6.19
N GLU A 80 18.19 5.01 -6.18
CA GLU A 80 18.45 6.35 -6.71
C GLU A 80 17.95 6.57 -8.16
N PRO A 81 18.13 5.62 -9.11
CA PRO A 81 17.63 5.79 -10.47
C PRO A 81 16.09 5.83 -10.57
N ALA A 82 15.40 5.07 -9.71
CA ALA A 82 13.95 5.11 -9.64
C ALA A 82 13.47 6.43 -9.01
N TRP A 83 14.22 6.98 -8.06
CA TRP A 83 13.92 8.28 -7.45
C TRP A 83 14.07 9.41 -8.47
N GLN A 84 15.10 9.37 -9.31
CA GLN A 84 15.28 10.34 -10.40
C GLN A 84 14.13 10.30 -11.42
N ARG A 85 13.66 9.11 -11.77
CA ARG A 85 12.50 8.95 -12.67
C ARG A 85 11.21 9.48 -12.04
N LEU A 86 10.98 9.21 -10.76
CA LEU A 86 9.85 9.78 -10.03
C LEU A 86 9.93 11.31 -9.97
N GLN A 87 11.11 11.88 -9.70
CA GLN A 87 11.31 13.34 -9.72
C GLN A 87 10.95 13.94 -11.08
N ALA A 88 11.40 13.32 -12.18
CA ALA A 88 11.08 13.77 -13.53
C ALA A 88 9.58 13.71 -13.82
N ALA A 89 8.91 12.60 -13.44
CA ALA A 89 7.47 12.46 -13.59
C ALA A 89 6.67 13.49 -12.77
N MET A 90 7.09 13.75 -11.52
CA MET A 90 6.50 14.80 -10.68
C MET A 90 6.65 16.18 -11.32
N GLN A 91 7.83 16.53 -11.84
CA GLN A 91 8.07 17.81 -12.50
C GLN A 91 7.22 17.98 -13.76
N GLN A 92 7.06 16.92 -14.57
CA GLN A 92 6.15 16.92 -15.72
C GLN A 92 4.70 17.19 -15.31
N GLY A 93 4.28 16.66 -14.16
CA GLY A 93 2.97 16.90 -13.55
C GLY A 93 2.86 18.19 -12.74
N LYS A 94 3.84 19.10 -12.78
CA LYS A 94 3.92 20.31 -11.93
C LYS A 94 3.84 20.03 -10.42
N GLY A 95 4.21 18.83 -10.01
CA GLY A 95 4.39 18.45 -8.62
C GLY A 95 5.84 18.67 -8.15
N GLN A 96 6.06 18.45 -6.86
CA GLN A 96 7.37 18.60 -6.23
C GLN A 96 7.86 17.26 -5.72
N ALA A 97 9.17 17.05 -5.78
CA ALA A 97 9.82 15.90 -5.21
C ALA A 97 10.89 16.36 -4.23
N LEU A 98 10.85 15.83 -3.01
CA LEU A 98 11.61 16.29 -1.85
C LEU A 98 12.24 15.09 -1.15
N ARG A 99 13.36 15.31 -0.48
CA ARG A 99 13.95 14.34 0.45
C ARG A 99 13.75 14.86 1.87
N SER A 100 13.44 13.96 2.79
CA SER A 100 13.29 14.25 4.20
C SER A 100 14.07 13.24 5.03
N ASP A 101 14.84 13.74 6.00
CA ASP A 101 15.57 12.90 6.95
C ASP A 101 14.70 12.38 8.10
N LEU A 102 13.39 12.70 8.06
CA LEU A 102 12.44 12.23 9.06
C LEU A 102 12.39 10.70 9.08
N PRO A 103 12.52 10.08 10.28
CA PRO A 103 12.35 8.65 10.42
C PRO A 103 10.90 8.28 10.13
N ALA A 104 10.69 7.34 9.23
CA ALA A 104 9.36 6.89 8.85
C ALA A 104 9.34 5.37 8.65
N PRO A 105 8.17 4.72 8.77
CA PRO A 105 8.00 3.30 8.45
C PRO A 105 7.88 3.02 6.93
N PHE A 106 7.99 4.05 6.09
CA PHE A 106 7.85 3.96 4.64
C PHE A 106 9.03 4.65 3.96
N GLU A 107 9.42 4.18 2.77
CA GLU A 107 10.50 4.79 1.98
C GLU A 107 10.02 6.04 1.21
N LEU A 108 8.82 6.00 0.65
CA LEU A 108 8.19 7.08 -0.11
C LEU A 108 6.83 7.42 0.47
N LEU A 109 6.52 8.72 0.55
CA LEU A 109 5.19 9.25 0.78
C LEU A 109 4.78 10.15 -0.39
N LEU A 110 3.62 9.93 -0.97
CA LEU A 110 3.03 10.75 -2.02
C LEU A 110 1.78 11.47 -1.47
N LEU A 111 1.76 12.78 -1.61
CA LEU A 111 0.68 13.66 -1.21
C LEU A 111 0.05 14.27 -2.47
N ASP A 112 -1.28 14.36 -2.48
CA ASP A 112 -1.99 15.14 -3.49
C ASP A 112 -1.81 16.66 -3.27
N ALA A 113 -2.45 17.44 -4.14
CA ALA A 113 -2.43 18.90 -4.05
C ALA A 113 -3.07 19.44 -2.76
N ALA A 114 -4.02 18.71 -2.16
CA ALA A 114 -4.64 19.05 -0.89
C ALA A 114 -3.79 18.66 0.33
N GLY A 115 -2.64 18.01 0.11
CA GLY A 115 -1.76 17.51 1.18
C GLY A 115 -2.22 16.18 1.79
N THR A 116 -3.18 15.48 1.16
CA THR A 116 -3.65 14.16 1.59
C THR A 116 -2.71 13.09 1.06
N ALA A 117 -2.32 12.13 1.91
CA ALA A 117 -1.50 11.01 1.45
C ALA A 117 -2.28 10.02 0.58
N VAL A 118 -1.90 9.96 -0.69
CA VAL A 118 -2.44 9.04 -1.70
C VAL A 118 -1.61 7.76 -1.83
N TYR A 119 -0.32 7.81 -1.49
CA TYR A 119 0.55 6.64 -1.48
C TYR A 119 1.58 6.71 -0.33
N ALA A 120 1.85 5.59 0.33
CA ALA A 120 2.99 5.45 1.23
C ALA A 120 3.57 4.03 1.10
N GLY A 121 4.88 3.88 0.89
CA GLY A 121 5.46 2.55 0.70
C GLY A 121 6.83 2.58 0.05
N PRO A 122 7.28 1.46 -0.53
CA PRO A 122 8.55 1.39 -1.25
C PRO A 122 8.52 2.21 -2.53
N LEU A 123 9.67 2.68 -2.99
CA LEU A 123 9.80 3.40 -4.26
C LEU A 123 9.59 2.49 -5.48
N GLN A 124 9.97 1.22 -5.32
CA GLN A 124 9.78 0.14 -6.28
C GLN A 124 9.00 -0.98 -5.59
N PRO A 125 7.66 -0.92 -5.59
CA PRO A 125 6.86 -2.00 -5.04
C PRO A 125 7.16 -3.29 -5.80
N ALA A 126 7.73 -4.26 -5.07
CA ALA A 126 7.79 -5.64 -5.51
C ALA A 126 6.35 -6.20 -5.47
N LEU A 127 5.55 -5.84 -6.46
CA LEU A 127 4.32 -6.55 -6.71
C LEU A 127 4.70 -7.94 -7.18
N ALA A 128 4.80 -8.87 -6.22
CA ALA A 128 4.83 -10.30 -6.49
C ALA A 128 3.43 -10.74 -6.97
N ALA A 129 2.97 -10.17 -8.08
CA ALA A 129 1.74 -10.54 -8.74
C ALA A 129 2.11 -11.06 -10.13
N CYS A 130 2.05 -12.38 -10.30
CA CYS A 130 2.00 -13.05 -11.60
C CYS A 130 3.20 -12.83 -12.55
N GLY A 131 4.43 -12.88 -12.05
CA GLY A 131 5.62 -12.99 -12.91
C GLY A 131 6.00 -11.73 -13.70
N GLN A 132 5.40 -10.58 -13.38
CA GLN A 132 5.85 -9.30 -13.91
C GLN A 132 6.95 -8.71 -13.03
N LEU A 133 7.95 -8.14 -13.71
CA LEU A 133 9.04 -7.37 -13.12
C LEU A 133 8.47 -6.15 -12.40
N SER A 134 9.10 -5.79 -11.28
CA SER A 134 8.84 -4.61 -10.45
C SER A 134 8.29 -3.42 -11.24
N ALA A 135 7.11 -2.94 -10.85
CA ALA A 135 6.57 -1.70 -11.37
C ALA A 135 7.10 -0.52 -10.54
N GLU A 136 7.48 0.57 -11.21
CA GLU A 136 7.94 1.77 -10.53
C GLU A 136 6.76 2.69 -10.22
N VAL A 137 6.80 3.35 -9.06
CA VAL A 137 5.71 4.27 -8.65
C VAL A 137 5.51 5.41 -9.67
N ALA A 138 6.55 5.78 -10.41
CA ALA A 138 6.48 6.78 -11.47
C ALA A 138 5.44 6.44 -12.55
N ASP A 139 5.26 5.16 -12.87
CA ASP A 139 4.32 4.70 -13.91
C ASP A 139 2.86 4.82 -13.46
N TRP A 140 2.60 4.78 -12.15
CA TRP A 140 1.26 4.88 -11.58
C TRP A 140 0.90 6.28 -11.12
N LEU A 141 1.85 7.21 -11.17
CA LEU A 141 1.70 8.56 -10.66
C LEU A 141 0.42 9.26 -11.16
N PRO A 142 0.05 9.21 -12.46
CA PRO A 142 -1.19 9.84 -12.92
C PRO A 142 -2.43 9.24 -12.27
N ALA A 143 -2.49 7.91 -12.13
CA ALA A 143 -3.62 7.22 -11.54
C ALA A 143 -3.74 7.45 -10.02
N LEU A 144 -2.60 7.58 -9.32
CA LEU A 144 -2.57 7.89 -7.89
C LEU A 144 -3.01 9.33 -7.60
N LEU A 145 -2.66 10.28 -8.48
CA LEU A 145 -2.99 11.70 -8.31
C LEU A 145 -4.38 12.09 -8.81
N ASP A 146 -5.01 11.27 -9.66
CA ASP A 146 -6.39 11.49 -10.14
C ASP A 146 -7.44 11.36 -9.03
N GLY A 147 -7.07 10.83 -7.85
CA GLY A 147 -7.96 10.72 -6.69
C GLY A 147 -9.10 9.69 -6.83
N SER A 148 -9.20 9.05 -8.01
CA SER A 148 -10.18 8.00 -8.31
C SER A 148 -9.93 6.70 -7.55
N GLN A 149 -8.74 6.53 -6.97
CA GLN A 149 -8.35 5.32 -6.24
C GLN A 149 -8.18 5.59 -4.75
N PRO A 150 -8.51 4.61 -3.88
CA PRO A 150 -8.27 4.72 -2.44
C PRO A 150 -6.76 4.81 -2.15
N PRO A 151 -6.36 5.49 -1.07
CA PRO A 151 -4.96 5.67 -0.75
C PRO A 151 -4.26 4.35 -0.44
N LEU A 152 -3.12 4.15 -1.10
CA LEU A 152 -2.40 2.89 -1.10
C LEU A 152 -1.19 2.97 -0.14
N TYR A 153 -1.22 2.16 0.91
CA TYR A 153 -0.16 2.08 1.90
C TYR A 153 0.39 0.66 1.89
N LEU A 154 1.66 0.53 1.50
CA LEU A 154 2.36 -0.74 1.40
C LEU A 154 3.42 -0.80 2.49
N PRO A 155 3.53 -1.93 3.22
CA PRO A 155 4.66 -2.13 4.11
C PRO A 155 5.94 -2.12 3.27
N SER A 156 6.94 -1.36 3.71
CA SER A 156 8.28 -1.39 3.14
C SER A 156 9.13 -2.28 4.04
N PRO A 157 9.32 -3.58 3.73
CA PRO A 157 10.29 -4.36 4.48
C PRO A 157 11.67 -3.75 4.25
N CYS A 158 12.45 -3.65 5.32
CA CYS A 158 13.84 -3.21 5.31
C CYS A 158 14.76 -4.43 5.43
N PRO A 159 15.01 -5.20 4.35
CA PRO A 159 16.04 -6.23 4.39
C PRO A 159 17.40 -5.53 4.29
N CYS A 160 18.12 -5.49 5.41
CA CYS A 160 19.55 -5.17 5.42
C CYS A 160 20.35 -6.46 5.31
#